data_AF-A0A327NIQ4-F1
#
_entry.id   AF-A0A327NIQ4-F1
#
_cell.length_a   1.000
_cell.length_b   1.000
_cell.length_c   1.000
_cell.angle_alpha   90.00
_cell.angle_beta   90.00
_cell.angle_gamma   90.00
#
_symmetry.space_group_name_H-M   'P 1'
#
loop_
_entity.id
_entity.type
_entity.pdbx_description
1 polymer ?
#
loop_
_entity_poly.entity_id
_entity_poly.type
_entity_poly.pdbx_seq_one_letter_code
_entity_poly.pdbx_strand_id
1 'polypeptide(L)'
;MKMITLINWAIVGIYLLMLLLAFTSSNSQQDAAGRGMAAGLLVMACVFLGLLVTLNLLPYPFGRITAMILGGVPLVAYVLSQVVGPLLSDWRRKRMNMNGVVRPMALIISRIRLVGNWPQLLLIQM
;
A
#
# COMPACT_ATOMS: atom_id res chain seq x y z
N MET A 1 14.17 -5.29 31.50
CA MET A 1 13.80 -3.93 31.04
C MET A 1 14.79 -3.31 30.04
N LYS A 2 16.11 -3.58 30.11
CA LYS A 2 17.12 -2.95 29.23
C LYS A 2 16.96 -3.28 27.73
N MET A 3 16.52 -4.50 27.40
CA MET A 3 16.27 -4.88 25.99
C MET A 3 15.14 -4.08 25.35
N ILE A 4 14.04 -3.83 26.07
CA ILE A 4 12.89 -3.08 25.53
C ILE A 4 13.29 -1.63 25.21
N THR A 5 14.06 -1.00 26.09
CA THR A 5 14.62 0.33 25.81
C THR A 5 15.53 0.32 24.58
N LEU A 6 16.38 -0.69 24.45
CA LEU A 6 17.33 -0.78 23.35
C LEU A 6 16.61 -0.96 22.01
N ILE A 7 15.56 -1.80 21.98
CA ILE A 7 14.69 -1.98 20.80
C ILE A 7 13.94 -0.68 20.47
N ASN A 8 13.37 0.02 21.45
CA ASN A 8 12.70 1.29 21.20
C ASN A 8 13.65 2.35 20.63
N TRP A 9 14.88 2.43 21.17
CA TRP A 9 15.91 3.33 20.63
C TRP A 9 16.34 2.94 19.21
N ALA A 10 16.39 1.65 18.89
CA ALA A 10 16.62 1.18 17.53
C ALA A 10 15.48 1.60 16.57
N ILE A 11 14.22 1.47 16.99
CA ILE A 11 13.05 1.92 16.22
C ILE A 11 13.13 3.43 15.95
N VAL A 12 13.41 4.24 16.98
CA VAL A 12 13.61 5.69 16.85
C VAL A 12 14.74 6.01 15.86
N GLY A 13 15.86 5.29 15.94
CA GLY A 13 16.98 5.44 15.01
C GLY A 13 16.60 5.15 13.56
N ILE A 14 15.81 4.09 13.31
CA ILE A 14 15.30 3.77 11.97
C ILE A 14 14.42 4.90 11.44
N TYR A 15 13.48 5.40 12.24
CA TYR A 15 12.61 6.51 11.84
C TYR A 15 13.40 7.79 11.57
N LEU A 16 14.40 8.11 12.40
CA LEU A 16 15.28 9.26 12.20
C LEU A 16 16.04 9.13 10.86
N LEU A 17 16.56 7.94 10.55
CA LEU A 17 17.28 7.69 9.31
C LEU A 17 16.36 7.78 8.07
N MET A 18 15.14 7.24 8.15
CA MET A 18 14.13 7.38 7.09
C MET A 18 13.76 8.85 6.85
N LEU A 19 13.62 9.62 7.92
CA LEU A 19 13.31 11.05 7.85
C LEU A 19 14.46 11.83 7.19
N LEU A 20 15.71 11.51 7.52
CA LEU A 20 16.91 12.13 6.96
C LEU A 20 17.06 11.82 5.46
N LEU A 21 16.77 10.58 5.05
CA LEU A 21 16.66 10.17 3.65
C LEU A 21 15.55 10.95 2.93
N ALA A 22 14.36 11.08 3.55
CA ALA A 22 13.26 11.83 2.98
C ALA A 22 13.58 13.32 2.79
N PHE A 23 14.31 13.94 3.71
CA PHE A 23 14.81 15.31 3.56
C PHE A 23 15.77 15.43 2.37
N THR A 24 16.66 14.45 2.18
CA THR A 24 17.61 14.42 1.06
C THR A 24 16.90 14.24 -0.29
N SER A 25 15.84 13.42 -0.35
CA SER A 25 15.09 13.13 -1.58
C SER A 25 14.04 14.19 -1.96
N SER A 26 13.73 15.14 -1.06
CA SER A 26 12.70 16.17 -1.28
C SER A 26 12.99 17.17 -2.41
N ASN A 27 14.21 17.14 -2.98
CA ASN A 27 14.62 17.97 -4.10
C ASN A 27 14.24 17.43 -5.49
N SER A 28 13.57 16.27 -5.58
CA SER A 28 13.13 15.74 -6.88
C SER A 28 12.01 16.60 -7.49
N GLN A 29 11.94 16.66 -8.83
CA GLN A 29 10.99 17.47 -9.61
C GLN A 29 9.53 17.02 -9.39
N GLN A 30 8.95 17.37 -8.26
CA GLN A 30 7.57 17.07 -7.90
C GLN A 30 6.69 18.28 -8.20
N ASP A 31 5.52 18.04 -8.81
CA ASP A 31 4.52 19.06 -9.09
C ASP A 31 4.21 19.90 -7.84
N ALA A 32 3.86 21.18 -8.02
CA ALA A 32 3.65 22.12 -6.92
C ALA A 32 2.66 21.61 -5.83
N ALA A 33 1.63 20.86 -6.24
CA ALA A 33 0.71 20.19 -5.32
C ALA A 33 1.35 19.02 -4.55
N GLY A 34 2.22 18.24 -5.19
CA GLY A 34 2.96 17.14 -4.57
C GLY A 34 4.03 17.62 -3.59
N ARG A 35 4.66 18.77 -3.87
CA ARG A 35 5.68 19.37 -2.98
C ARG A 35 5.08 19.84 -1.65
N GLY A 36 3.90 20.46 -1.68
CA GLY A 36 3.19 20.88 -0.46
C GLY A 36 2.77 19.69 0.43
N MET A 37 2.27 18.62 -0.19
CA MET A 37 1.88 17.40 0.53
C MET A 37 3.08 16.67 1.15
N ALA A 38 4.20 16.58 0.43
CA ALA A 38 5.44 15.98 0.93
C ALA A 38 6.01 16.76 2.13
N ALA A 39 6.00 18.09 2.07
CA ALA A 39 6.44 18.93 3.19
C ALA A 39 5.56 18.75 4.44
N GLY A 40 4.24 18.68 4.27
CA GLY A 40 3.30 18.42 5.39
C GLY A 40 3.53 17.06 6.05
N LEU A 41 3.78 16.02 5.26
CA LEU A 41 4.11 14.68 5.76
C LEU A 41 5.45 14.66 6.52
N LEU A 42 6.46 15.37 6.04
CA LEU A 42 7.76 15.51 6.72
C LEU A 42 7.60 16.16 8.11
N VAL A 43 6.82 17.24 8.20
CA VAL A 43 6.55 17.92 9.48
C VAL A 43 5.81 16.98 10.46
N MET A 44 4.78 16.29 9.99
CA MET A 44 4.07 15.31 10.82
C MET A 44 4.96 14.16 11.28
N ALA A 45 5.85 13.67 10.41
CA ALA A 45 6.82 12.63 10.77
C ALA A 45 7.81 13.12 11.85
N CYS A 46 8.24 14.37 11.79
CA CYS A 46 9.05 15.01 12.84
C CYS A 46 8.32 15.05 14.19
N VAL A 47 7.05 15.47 14.20
CA VAL A 47 6.23 15.53 15.43
C VAL A 47 6.03 14.13 16.01
N PHE A 48 5.73 13.14 15.17
CA PHE A 48 5.58 11.74 15.57
C PHE A 48 6.88 11.18 16.17
N LEU A 49 8.03 11.50 15.57
CA LEU A 49 9.34 11.12 16.10
C LEU A 49 9.59 11.74 17.48
N GLY A 50 9.27 13.02 17.64
CA GLY A 50 9.35 13.73 18.92
C GLY A 50 8.51 13.05 20.00
N LEU A 51 7.26 12.69 19.67
CA LEU A 51 6.38 11.92 20.55
C LEU A 51 7.00 10.58 20.97
N LEU A 52 7.53 9.80 20.02
CA LEU A 52 8.19 8.52 20.33
C LEU A 52 9.38 8.71 21.29
N VAL A 53 10.20 9.74 21.05
CA VAL A 53 11.36 10.06 21.90
C VAL A 53 10.90 10.45 23.31
N THR A 54 9.89 11.32 23.43
CA THR A 54 9.33 11.72 24.72
C THR A 54 8.78 10.51 25.47
N LEU A 55 7.98 9.65 24.84
CA LEU A 55 7.45 8.44 25.47
C LEU A 55 8.57 7.48 25.92
N ASN A 56 9.69 7.42 25.19
CA ASN A 56 10.81 6.53 25.51
C ASN A 56 11.72 7.09 26.62
N LEU A 57 11.74 8.42 26.81
CA LEU A 57 12.42 9.11 27.92
C LEU A 57 11.69 8.93 29.26
N LEU A 58 10.39 8.65 29.24
CA LEU A 58 9.63 8.42 30.48
C LEU A 58 10.16 7.17 31.22
N PRO A 59 10.43 7.25 32.54
CA PRO A 59 10.86 6.12 33.35
C PRO A 59 9.71 5.16 33.72
N TYR A 60 8.59 5.21 33.00
CA TYR A 60 7.44 4.34 33.22
C TYR A 60 7.49 3.12 32.27
N PRO A 61 7.32 1.88 32.78
CA PRO A 61 7.34 0.68 31.94
C PRO A 61 6.20 0.68 30.91
N PHE A 62 5.03 1.25 31.25
CA PHE A 62 3.90 1.43 30.33
C PHE A 62 4.22 2.38 29.17
N GLY A 63 4.99 3.44 29.40
CA GLY A 63 5.42 4.37 28.35
C GLY A 63 6.30 3.68 27.30
N ARG A 64 7.14 2.75 27.73
CA ARG A 64 8.01 1.97 26.84
C ARG A 64 7.24 0.96 26.01
N ILE A 65 6.24 0.30 26.59
CA ILE A 65 5.37 -0.66 25.87
C ILE A 65 4.52 0.09 24.83
N THR A 66 3.93 1.22 25.21
CA THR A 66 3.13 2.05 24.29
C THR A 66 3.98 2.61 23.14
N ALA A 67 5.19 3.11 23.40
CA ALA A 67 6.13 3.52 22.35
C ALA A 67 6.47 2.38 21.38
N MET A 68 6.65 1.16 21.92
CA MET A 68 6.96 -0.02 21.13
C MET A 68 5.79 -0.44 20.22
N ILE A 69 4.55 -0.37 20.71
CA ILE A 69 3.36 -0.66 19.91
C ILE A 69 3.14 0.44 18.87
N LEU A 70 3.19 1.70 19.30
CA LEU A 70 2.92 2.86 18.44
C LEU A 70 3.94 2.99 17.31
N GLY A 71 5.23 2.71 17.58
CA GLY A 71 6.29 2.72 16.57
C GLY A 71 6.42 1.39 15.82
N GLY A 72 6.23 0.26 16.51
CA GLY A 72 6.44 -1.06 15.93
C GLY A 72 5.35 -1.48 14.94
N VAL A 73 4.07 -1.23 15.26
CA VAL A 73 2.94 -1.60 14.40
C VAL A 73 3.03 -0.99 13.00
N PRO A 74 3.19 0.34 12.82
CA PRO A 74 3.31 0.93 11.49
C PRO A 74 4.57 0.46 10.75
N LEU A 75 5.67 0.20 11.46
CA LEU A 75 6.90 -0.31 10.86
C LEU A 75 6.72 -1.75 10.32
N VAL A 76 6.07 -2.62 11.10
CA VAL A 76 5.71 -3.98 10.66
C VAL A 76 4.73 -3.93 9.50
N ALA A 77 3.71 -3.07 9.57
CA ALA A 77 2.74 -2.90 8.47
C ALA A 77 3.42 -2.43 7.19
N TYR A 78 4.38 -1.51 7.28
CA TYR A 78 5.18 -1.06 6.15
C TYR A 78 5.96 -2.22 5.53
N VAL A 79 6.73 -2.97 6.33
CA VAL A 79 7.49 -4.14 5.83
C VAL A 79 6.56 -5.19 5.22
N LEU A 80 5.44 -5.47 5.87
CA LEU A 80 4.45 -6.42 5.37
C LEU A 80 3.87 -5.96 4.02
N SER A 81 3.60 -4.66 3.86
CA SER A 81 3.08 -4.11 2.60
C SER A 81 4.05 -4.28 1.42
N GLN A 82 5.36 -4.21 1.68
CA GLN A 82 6.39 -4.40 0.65
C GLN A 82 6.42 -5.85 0.15
N VAL A 83 6.07 -6.81 1.00
CA VAL A 83 6.03 -8.25 0.65
C VAL A 83 4.68 -8.65 0.08
N VAL A 84 3.58 -8.18 0.65
CA VAL A 84 2.21 -8.56 0.26
C VAL A 84 1.76 -7.85 -1.01
N GLY A 85 2.25 -6.63 -1.26
CA GLY A 85 1.97 -5.85 -2.48
C GLY A 85 2.26 -6.59 -3.79
N PRO A 86 3.49 -7.10 -4.03
CA PRO A 86 3.82 -7.82 -5.25
C PRO A 86 2.99 -9.10 -5.42
N LEU A 87 2.81 -9.88 -4.34
CA LEU A 87 1.98 -11.08 -4.33
C LEU A 87 0.54 -10.79 -4.77
N LEU A 88 -0.11 -9.77 -4.19
CA LEU A 88 -1.46 -9.37 -4.57
C LEU A 88 -1.55 -8.89 -6.02
N SER A 89 -0.49 -8.23 -6.53
CA SER A 89 -0.45 -7.75 -7.91
C SER A 89 -0.43 -8.90 -8.91
N ASP A 90 0.25 -10.01 -8.60
CA ASP A 90 0.32 -11.20 -9.45
C ASP A 90 -1.02 -11.94 -9.50
N TRP A 91 -1.68 -12.10 -8.34
CA TRP A 91 -3.04 -12.63 -8.27
C TRP A 91 -4.04 -11.79 -9.06
N ARG A 92 -3.95 -10.45 -8.99
CA ARG A 92 -4.83 -9.55 -9.73
C ARG A 92 -4.59 -9.66 -11.24
N ARG A 93 -3.32 -9.72 -11.67
CA ARG A 93 -2.95 -9.88 -13.09
C ARG A 93 -3.50 -11.19 -13.66
N LYS A 94 -3.37 -12.29 -12.91
CA LYS A 94 -3.85 -13.61 -13.33
C LYS A 94 -5.38 -13.64 -13.49
N ARG A 95 -6.13 -12.99 -12.60
CA ARG A 95 -7.60 -12.86 -12.73
C ARG A 95 -8.03 -12.03 -13.94
N MET A 96 -7.34 -10.94 -14.23
CA MET A 96 -7.69 -10.09 -15.39
C MET A 96 -7.42 -10.80 -16.72
N ASN A 97 -6.38 -11.64 -16.80
CA ASN A 97 -6.10 -12.43 -18.00
C ASN A 97 -7.19 -13.48 -18.28
N MET A 98 -7.75 -14.11 -17.23
CA MET A 98 -8.88 -15.04 -17.40
C MET A 98 -10.15 -14.34 -17.90
N ASN A 99 -10.47 -13.15 -17.38
CA ASN A 99 -11.63 -12.38 -17.84
C ASN A 99 -11.49 -11.83 -19.28
N GLY A 100 -10.25 -11.56 -19.71
CA GLY A 100 -9.93 -11.17 -21.08
C GLY A 100 -10.16 -12.28 -22.11
N VAL A 101 -10.05 -13.56 -21.71
CA VAL A 101 -10.31 -14.73 -22.56
C VAL A 101 -11.79 -15.12 -22.59
N VAL A 102 -12.51 -14.95 -21.48
CA VAL A 102 -13.92 -15.37 -21.36
C VAL A 102 -14.86 -14.46 -22.15
N ARG A 103 -14.58 -13.15 -22.22
CA ARG A 103 -15.40 -12.17 -22.97
C ARG A 103 -15.47 -12.41 -24.49
N PRO A 104 -14.35 -12.65 -25.21
CA PRO A 104 -14.41 -12.97 -26.64
C PRO A 104 -15.05 -14.33 -26.90
N MET A 105 -14.88 -15.32 -26.02
CA MET A 105 -15.57 -16.62 -26.16
C MET A 105 -17.09 -16.49 -26.04
N ALA A 106 -17.59 -15.71 -25.08
CA ALA A 106 -19.03 -15.45 -24.95
C ALA A 106 -19.61 -14.74 -26.18
N LEU A 107 -18.86 -13.78 -26.75
CA LEU A 107 -19.23 -13.10 -27.99
C LEU A 107 -19.24 -14.06 -29.19
N ILE A 108 -18.23 -14.91 -29.36
CA ILE A 108 -18.17 -15.90 -30.44
C ILE A 108 -19.33 -16.90 -30.33
N ILE A 109 -19.62 -17.41 -29.13
CA ILE A 109 -20.74 -18.34 -28.89
C ILE A 109 -22.09 -17.67 -29.18
N SER A 110 -22.27 -16.41 -28.79
CA SER A 110 -23.50 -15.66 -29.11
C SER A 110 -23.67 -15.42 -30.62
N ARG A 111 -22.57 -15.16 -31.35
CA ARG A 111 -22.59 -14.94 -32.80
C ARG A 111 -22.89 -16.22 -33.56
N ILE A 112 -22.35 -17.36 -33.13
CA ILE A 112 -22.63 -18.68 -33.73
C ILE A 112 -24.10 -19.07 -33.50
N ARG A 113 -24.66 -18.81 -32.31
CA ARG A 113 -26.08 -19.08 -32.03
C ARG A 113 -27.02 -18.22 -32.89
N LEU A 114 -26.66 -16.98 -33.18
CA LEU A 114 -27.42 -16.13 -34.10
C LEU A 114 -27.30 -16.61 -35.56
N VAL A 115 -26.15 -17.13 -35.99
CA VAL A 115 -25.94 -17.68 -37.35
C VAL A 115 -26.58 -19.06 -37.56
N GLY A 116 -26.81 -19.83 -36.50
CA GLY A 116 -27.52 -21.11 -36.58
C GLY A 116 -29.04 -21.01 -36.74
N ASN A 117 -29.66 -19.86 -36.48
CA ASN A 117 -31.12 -19.72 -36.41
C ASN A 117 -31.76 -18.94 -37.60
N TRP A 118 -30.99 -18.66 -38.66
CA TRP A 118 -31.49 -17.95 -39.85
C TRP A 118 -32.62 -18.63 -40.63
N PRO A 119 -32.80 -19.96 -40.66
CA PRO A 119 -33.94 -20.52 -41.39
C PRO A 119 -35.31 -20.20 -40.77
N GLN A 120 -35.37 -19.74 -39.51
CA GLN A 120 -36.64 -19.36 -38.88
C GLN A 120 -37.06 -17.90 -39.12
N LEU A 121 -36.13 -17.01 -39.47
CA LEU A 121 -36.45 -15.58 -39.70
C LEU A 121 -37.03 -15.32 -41.10
N LEU A 122 -36.81 -16.22 -42.06
CA LEU A 122 -37.37 -16.09 -43.42
C LEU A 122 -38.84 -16.53 -43.54
N LEU A 123 -39.37 -17.24 -42.54
CA LEU A 123 -40.77 -17.71 -42.53
C LEU A 123 -41.78 -16.70 -41.96
N ILE A 124 -41.33 -15.53 -41.50
CA ILE A 124 -42.20 -14.47 -40.93
C ILE A 124 -42.42 -13.32 -41.94
N GLN A 125 -41.84 -13.41 -43.15
CA GLN A 125 -41.93 -12.40 -44.21
C GLN A 125 -42.73 -12.86 -45.45
N MET A 126 -43.42 -14.00 -45.37
CA MET A 126 -44.40 -14.46 -46.37
C MET A 126 -45.77 -14.56 -45.71
#